data_AF-A0AAE4NLL5-F1
#
_entry.id   AF-A0AAE4NLL5-F1
#
_cell.length_a   1.000
_cell.length_b   1.000
_cell.length_c   1.000
_cell.angle_alpha   90.00
_cell.angle_beta   90.00
_cell.angle_gamma   90.00
#
_symmetry.space_group_name_H-M   'P 1'
#
loop_
_entity.id
_entity.type
_entity.pdbx_description
1 polymer ?
#
loop_
_entity_poly.entity_id
_entity_poly.type
_entity_poly.pdbx_seq_one_letter_code
_entity_poly.pdbx_strand_id
1 'polypeptide(L)'
;MNTPLKTAASLLSALVLLPVLSGTAQAETVQGAQEEPQTIMGGNYQSTDPTAYNYLPKGSDPVPNTADRSAFGAATIKGFGFTFNGHNFKVPVVNLEHAIKGKGNHIESESASATFSNGTMCNWRVDYQNRDEHGIHATRKGKTHNNCSLGHVHDAGFKNFDVKSNAECARLFVMGEFKGEQCHAIHP
;
A
#
# COMPACT_ATOMS: atom_id res chain seq x y z
N MET A 1 69.76 -38.93 -35.35
CA MET A 1 69.67 -39.85 -34.20
C MET A 1 69.94 -39.06 -32.93
N ASN A 2 69.21 -39.38 -31.87
CA ASN A 2 69.43 -39.04 -30.46
C ASN A 2 68.74 -37.78 -29.88
N THR A 3 67.57 -38.07 -29.29
CA THR A 3 67.22 -37.92 -27.85
C THR A 3 67.18 -36.51 -27.22
N PRO A 4 66.13 -36.18 -26.42
CA PRO A 4 65.74 -34.81 -26.10
C PRO A 4 66.42 -34.28 -24.84
N LEU A 5 66.56 -32.96 -24.75
CA LEU A 5 66.96 -32.27 -23.52
C LEU A 5 65.73 -31.63 -22.87
N LYS A 6 65.42 -32.15 -21.67
CA LYS A 6 64.48 -31.57 -20.72
C LYS A 6 65.01 -30.21 -20.25
N THR A 7 64.19 -29.17 -20.35
CA THR A 7 64.38 -27.93 -19.60
C THR A 7 63.20 -27.76 -18.65
N ALA A 8 63.52 -27.84 -17.36
CA ALA A 8 62.63 -27.51 -16.27
C ALA A 8 62.31 -26.01 -16.31
N ALA A 9 61.03 -25.65 -16.40
CA ALA A 9 60.57 -24.29 -16.17
C ALA A 9 60.07 -24.18 -14.73
N SER A 10 60.77 -23.35 -13.96
CA SER A 10 60.43 -22.93 -12.61
C SER A 10 59.05 -22.27 -12.58
N LEU A 11 58.09 -22.85 -11.86
CA LEU A 11 56.81 -22.20 -11.56
C LEU A 11 57.06 -21.09 -10.54
N LEU A 12 57.25 -19.86 -11.02
CA LEU A 12 57.10 -18.67 -10.19
C LEU A 12 55.64 -18.59 -9.74
N SER A 13 55.41 -18.74 -8.44
CA SER A 13 54.17 -18.39 -7.77
C SER A 13 53.91 -16.89 -7.94
N ALA A 14 53.05 -16.53 -8.89
CA ALA A 14 52.42 -15.22 -8.94
C ALA A 14 51.19 -15.25 -8.03
N LEU A 15 51.37 -14.77 -6.80
CA LEU A 15 50.29 -14.49 -5.87
C LEU A 15 49.47 -13.32 -6.44
N VAL A 16 48.42 -13.62 -7.22
CA VAL A 16 47.47 -12.61 -7.66
C VAL A 16 46.62 -12.22 -6.45
N LEU A 17 46.94 -11.08 -5.85
CA LEU A 17 46.07 -10.37 -4.91
C LEU A 17 44.80 -9.97 -5.67
N LEU A 18 43.75 -10.79 -5.54
CA LEU A 18 42.40 -10.39 -5.90
C LEU A 18 41.99 -9.26 -4.94
N PRO A 19 41.48 -8.12 -5.44
CA PRO A 19 40.85 -7.14 -4.56
C PRO A 19 39.63 -7.82 -3.95
N VAL A 20 39.64 -7.95 -2.63
CA VAL A 20 38.46 -8.32 -1.86
C VAL A 20 37.42 -7.23 -2.14
N LEU A 21 36.45 -7.54 -3.00
CA LEU A 21 35.23 -6.75 -3.10
C LEU A 21 34.53 -6.93 -1.75
N SER A 22 34.82 -6.03 -0.82
CA SER A 22 34.04 -5.82 0.39
C SER A 22 32.67 -5.32 -0.07
N GLY A 23 31.81 -6.25 -0.44
CA GLY A 23 30.41 -6.00 -0.73
C GLY A 23 29.70 -5.61 0.56
N THR A 24 29.83 -4.36 0.97
CA THR A 24 28.78 -3.72 1.74
C THR A 24 27.69 -3.34 0.74
N ALA A 25 26.80 -4.29 0.46
CA ALA A 25 25.47 -3.94 0.00
C ALA A 25 24.83 -3.13 1.14
N GLN A 26 25.10 -1.83 1.17
CA GLN A 26 24.27 -0.91 1.90
C GLN A 26 22.93 -0.95 1.18
N ALA A 27 21.97 -1.65 1.78
CA ALA A 27 20.58 -1.38 1.52
C ALA A 27 20.38 0.10 1.86
N GLU A 28 20.46 0.95 0.84
CA GLU A 28 20.02 2.33 0.95
C GLU A 28 18.55 2.25 1.34
N THR A 29 18.29 2.50 2.62
CA THR A 29 16.97 2.84 3.10
C THR A 29 16.58 4.11 2.34
N VAL A 30 15.84 3.92 1.25
CA VAL A 30 15.07 5.00 0.65
C VAL A 30 14.07 5.42 1.73
N GLN A 31 14.46 6.39 2.54
CA GLN A 31 13.52 7.21 3.30
C GLN A 31 12.61 7.82 2.24
N GLY A 32 11.43 7.23 2.11
CA GLY A 32 10.51 7.45 1.01
C GLY A 32 10.31 8.94 0.78
N ALA A 33 10.67 9.39 -0.42
CA ALA A 33 10.12 10.62 -0.94
C ALA A 33 8.61 10.59 -0.72
N GLN A 34 8.06 11.67 -0.18
CA GLN A 34 6.62 11.81 0.03
C GLN A 34 5.94 11.61 -1.33
N GLU A 35 5.35 10.44 -1.56
CA GLU A 35 4.60 10.18 -2.79
C GLU A 35 3.35 11.08 -2.71
N GLU A 36 3.28 12.06 -3.61
CA GLU A 36 2.16 12.98 -3.67
C GLU A 36 0.86 12.24 -3.99
N PRO A 37 -0.30 12.75 -3.54
CA PRO A 37 -1.59 12.18 -3.91
C PRO A 37 -1.72 12.09 -5.42
N GLN A 38 -2.10 10.92 -5.91
CA GLN A 38 -2.19 10.64 -7.36
C GLN A 38 -3.48 9.91 -7.68
N THR A 39 -4.08 10.23 -8.83
CA THR A 39 -5.23 9.47 -9.37
C THR A 39 -4.74 8.57 -10.49
N ILE A 40 -4.95 7.27 -10.32
CA ILE A 40 -4.64 6.23 -11.31
C ILE A 40 -5.96 5.78 -11.92
N MET A 41 -6.11 5.97 -13.23
CA MET A 41 -7.33 5.60 -13.96
C MET A 41 -7.24 4.16 -14.45
N GLY A 42 -8.25 3.35 -14.15
CA GLY A 42 -8.49 2.05 -14.78
C GLY A 42 -7.51 0.92 -14.42
N GLY A 43 -7.98 -0.33 -14.53
CA GLY A 43 -7.14 -1.52 -14.50
C GLY A 43 -7.98 -2.81 -14.51
N ASN A 44 -7.66 -3.73 -15.43
CA ASN A 44 -8.44 -4.96 -15.65
C ASN A 44 -7.87 -6.19 -14.94
N TYR A 45 -6.69 -6.10 -14.32
CA TYR A 45 -6.02 -7.23 -13.68
C TYR A 45 -6.01 -7.05 -12.17
N GLN A 46 -6.46 -8.07 -11.44
CA GLN A 46 -6.27 -8.16 -10.00
C GLN A 46 -4.81 -8.52 -9.72
N SER A 47 -4.07 -7.60 -9.11
CA SER A 47 -2.73 -7.91 -8.61
C SER A 47 -2.80 -8.90 -7.45
N THR A 48 -1.80 -9.76 -7.31
CA THR A 48 -1.58 -10.53 -6.08
C THR A 48 -0.79 -9.75 -5.04
N ASP A 49 -0.12 -8.66 -5.45
CA ASP A 49 0.57 -7.75 -4.56
C ASP A 49 -0.46 -6.82 -3.90
N PRO A 50 -0.67 -6.92 -2.57
CA PRO A 50 -1.64 -6.09 -1.87
C PRO A 50 -1.36 -4.61 -1.98
N THR A 51 -0.11 -4.21 -2.20
CA THR A 51 0.34 -2.81 -2.28
C THR A 51 0.03 -2.14 -3.62
N ALA A 52 -0.28 -2.95 -4.64
CA ALA A 52 -0.57 -2.47 -5.97
C ALA A 52 -1.93 -1.77 -6.05
N TYR A 53 -2.02 -0.74 -6.89
CA TYR A 53 -3.26 0.04 -7.07
C TYR A 53 -4.43 -0.84 -7.53
N ASN A 54 -4.13 -1.87 -8.31
CA ASN A 54 -5.06 -2.84 -8.88
C ASN A 54 -5.25 -4.10 -8.02
N TYR A 55 -4.88 -4.07 -6.74
CA TYR A 55 -5.24 -5.11 -5.79
C TYR A 55 -6.72 -5.01 -5.40
N LEU A 56 -7.44 -6.14 -5.44
CA LEU A 56 -8.81 -6.29 -4.95
C LEU A 56 -8.84 -7.44 -3.94
N PRO A 57 -9.34 -7.24 -2.70
CA PRO A 57 -9.52 -8.35 -1.77
C PRO A 57 -10.61 -9.33 -2.27
N LYS A 58 -10.47 -10.63 -1.99
CA LYS A 58 -11.52 -11.60 -2.34
C LYS A 58 -12.81 -11.28 -1.56
N GLY A 59 -13.94 -11.16 -2.27
CA GLY A 59 -15.22 -10.81 -1.65
C GLY A 59 -15.36 -9.34 -1.29
N SER A 60 -14.51 -8.47 -1.86
CA SER A 60 -14.64 -7.02 -1.82
C SER A 60 -15.73 -6.49 -2.76
N ASP A 61 -16.62 -7.37 -3.23
CA ASP A 61 -17.72 -6.99 -4.10
C ASP A 61 -18.64 -6.04 -3.32
N PRO A 62 -19.06 -4.93 -3.94
CA PRO A 62 -19.87 -3.93 -3.26
C PRO A 62 -21.09 -4.53 -2.57
N VAL A 63 -21.33 -4.09 -1.34
CA VAL A 63 -22.52 -4.44 -0.57
C VAL A 63 -23.71 -3.64 -1.14
N PRO A 64 -24.76 -4.30 -1.67
CA PRO A 64 -25.89 -3.60 -2.24
C PRO A 64 -26.90 -3.19 -1.15
N ASN A 65 -26.78 -1.97 -0.61
CA ASN A 65 -27.83 -1.17 0.08
C ASN A 65 -27.19 -0.02 0.89
N THR A 66 -27.77 1.17 1.10
CA THR A 66 -29.03 1.85 0.71
C THR A 66 -28.77 3.36 0.80
N ALA A 67 -29.36 4.11 -0.14
CA ALA A 67 -29.61 5.56 -0.18
C ALA A 67 -28.54 6.47 -0.83
N ASP A 68 -29.00 7.14 -1.88
CA ASP A 68 -28.26 8.03 -2.79
C ASP A 68 -27.93 9.39 -2.14
N ARG A 69 -27.04 9.43 -1.15
CA ARG A 69 -26.45 10.67 -0.59
C ARG A 69 -25.33 10.32 0.39
N SER A 70 -24.55 11.35 0.76
CA SER A 70 -23.49 11.30 1.77
C SER A 70 -23.55 10.08 2.70
N ALA A 71 -22.51 9.26 2.66
CA ALA A 71 -22.45 7.99 3.35
C ALA A 71 -21.41 8.02 4.47
N PHE A 72 -21.70 7.35 5.57
CA PHE A 72 -20.74 7.09 6.65
C PHE A 72 -20.90 5.65 7.11
N GLY A 73 -19.79 4.98 7.37
CA GLY A 73 -19.80 3.63 7.90
C GLY A 73 -18.44 3.26 8.47
N ALA A 74 -18.39 2.11 9.15
CA ALA A 74 -17.17 1.58 9.72
C ALA A 74 -17.03 0.09 9.41
N ALA A 75 -15.80 -0.34 9.15
CA ALA A 75 -15.43 -1.75 9.03
C ALA A 75 -14.41 -2.11 10.11
N THR A 76 -14.61 -3.25 10.78
CA THR A 76 -13.65 -3.77 11.74
C THR A 76 -12.62 -4.63 11.04
N ILE A 77 -11.36 -4.22 11.15
CA ILE A 77 -10.18 -4.92 10.63
C ILE A 77 -9.55 -5.70 11.78
N LYS A 78 -9.27 -6.98 11.53
CA LYS A 78 -8.56 -7.84 12.49
C LYS A 78 -7.19 -7.27 12.81
N GLY A 79 -6.73 -7.50 14.03
CA GLY A 79 -5.41 -7.04 14.44
C GLY A 79 -4.28 -7.56 13.58
N PHE A 80 -3.23 -6.76 13.48
CA PHE A 80 -2.04 -7.07 12.72
C PHE A 80 -0.79 -6.59 13.45
N GLY A 81 0.35 -7.19 13.08
CA GLY A 81 1.67 -6.72 13.47
C GLY A 81 2.39 -6.10 12.27
N PHE A 82 3.37 -5.26 12.54
CA PHE A 82 4.28 -4.72 11.52
C PHE A 82 5.62 -4.33 12.15
N THR A 83 6.66 -4.19 11.33
CA THR A 83 7.96 -3.71 11.75
C THR A 83 8.21 -2.30 11.19
N PHE A 84 8.61 -1.37 12.03
CA PHE A 84 8.99 -0.01 11.62
C PHE A 84 10.26 0.41 12.35
N ASN A 85 11.28 0.84 11.58
CA ASN A 85 12.61 1.19 12.10
C ASN A 85 13.21 0.11 13.03
N GLY A 86 13.02 -1.18 12.69
CA GLY A 86 13.53 -2.30 13.49
C GLY A 86 12.71 -2.66 14.73
N HIS A 87 11.63 -1.93 15.04
CA HIS A 87 10.75 -2.22 16.16
C HIS A 87 9.46 -2.92 15.70
N ASN A 88 9.01 -3.90 16.49
CA ASN A 88 7.77 -4.63 16.23
C ASN A 88 6.60 -3.96 16.95
N PHE A 89 5.57 -3.62 16.19
CA PHE A 89 4.33 -3.04 16.68
C PHE A 89 3.18 -4.02 16.50
N LYS A 90 2.16 -3.89 17.35
CA LYS A 90 0.90 -4.62 17.25
C LYS A 90 -0.26 -3.64 17.35
N VAL A 91 -1.22 -3.82 16.44
CA VAL A 91 -2.49 -3.10 16.44
C VAL A 91 -3.58 -4.15 16.65
N PRO A 92 -4.21 -4.26 17.83
CA PRO A 92 -5.08 -5.39 18.17
C PRO A 92 -6.37 -5.49 17.35
N VAL A 93 -7.02 -4.36 17.10
CA VAL A 93 -8.24 -4.22 16.27
C VAL A 93 -8.23 -2.79 15.73
N VAL A 94 -8.64 -2.61 14.46
CA VAL A 94 -8.86 -1.29 13.86
C VAL A 94 -10.30 -1.17 13.43
N ASN A 95 -10.95 -0.06 13.76
CA ASN A 95 -12.20 0.36 13.12
C ASN A 95 -11.85 1.40 12.06
N LEU A 96 -12.02 1.03 10.80
CA LEU A 96 -11.83 1.92 9.65
C LEU A 96 -13.16 2.57 9.29
N GLU A 97 -13.25 3.86 9.53
CA GLU A 97 -14.36 4.71 9.16
C GLU A 97 -14.10 5.32 7.79
N HIS A 98 -15.14 5.38 6.96
CA HIS A 98 -15.10 6.02 5.66
C HIS A 98 -16.34 6.91 5.52
N ALA A 99 -16.09 8.18 5.22
CA ALA A 99 -17.09 9.22 5.09
C ALA A 99 -17.05 9.77 3.66
N ILE A 100 -18.19 9.80 2.99
CA ILE A 100 -18.39 10.44 1.70
C ILE A 100 -19.46 11.51 1.89
N LYS A 101 -19.22 12.71 1.38
CA LYS A 101 -20.22 13.76 1.25
C LYS A 101 -20.41 14.05 -0.23
N GLY A 102 -21.65 14.04 -0.70
CA GLY A 102 -21.95 14.25 -2.11
C GLY A 102 -23.35 13.84 -2.50
N LYS A 103 -23.59 13.84 -3.81
CA LYS A 103 -24.87 13.46 -4.41
C LYS A 103 -24.64 12.78 -5.75
N GLY A 104 -25.33 11.67 -5.95
CA GLY A 104 -25.19 10.88 -7.17
C GLY A 104 -23.75 10.41 -7.33
N ASN A 105 -23.25 10.55 -8.56
CA ASN A 105 -21.86 10.26 -8.90
C ASN A 105 -20.85 11.36 -8.54
N HIS A 106 -21.29 12.47 -7.93
CA HIS A 106 -20.40 13.56 -7.53
C HIS A 106 -20.08 13.53 -6.04
N ILE A 107 -18.78 13.49 -5.71
CA ILE A 107 -18.26 13.54 -4.35
C ILE A 107 -17.70 14.95 -4.08
N GLU A 108 -18.33 15.65 -3.14
CA GLU A 108 -17.84 16.95 -2.63
C GLU A 108 -16.60 16.74 -1.76
N SER A 109 -16.62 15.70 -0.91
CA SER A 109 -15.48 15.31 -0.09
C SER A 109 -15.56 13.86 0.32
N GLU A 110 -14.44 13.17 0.36
CA GLU A 110 -14.27 11.89 1.06
C GLU A 110 -13.19 12.00 2.12
N SER A 111 -13.28 11.19 3.17
CA SER A 111 -12.25 11.08 4.20
C SER A 111 -12.32 9.72 4.89
N ALA A 112 -11.25 9.37 5.59
CA ALA A 112 -11.19 8.13 6.34
C ALA A 112 -10.50 8.32 7.69
N SER A 113 -10.94 7.57 8.69
CA SER A 113 -10.28 7.53 10.00
C SER A 113 -10.10 6.09 10.42
N ALA A 114 -8.99 5.78 11.08
CA ALA A 114 -8.76 4.47 11.66
C ALA A 114 -8.54 4.62 13.17
N THR A 115 -9.43 4.03 13.97
CA THR A 115 -9.35 4.04 15.44
C THR A 115 -8.92 2.67 15.94
N PHE A 116 -7.98 2.62 16.88
CA PHE A 116 -7.39 1.39 17.40
C PHE A 116 -6.96 1.54 18.86
N SER A 117 -7.49 0.71 19.76
CA SER A 117 -7.12 0.78 21.18
C SER A 117 -5.75 0.15 21.45
N ASN A 118 -4.93 0.81 22.28
CA ASN A 118 -3.65 0.30 22.78
C ASN A 118 -2.65 -0.11 21.67
N GLY A 119 -2.73 0.50 20.49
CA GLY A 119 -1.83 0.26 19.36
C GLY A 119 -1.16 1.54 18.88
N THR A 120 -0.05 1.40 18.18
CA THR A 120 0.60 2.48 17.43
C THR A 120 0.62 2.09 15.96
N MET A 121 0.25 3.02 15.08
CA MET A 121 0.29 2.84 13.63
C MET A 121 1.30 3.80 13.03
N CYS A 122 2.23 3.29 12.24
CA CYS A 122 3.29 4.08 11.58
C CYS A 122 3.28 3.80 10.09
N ASN A 123 3.76 4.76 9.29
CA ASN A 123 3.91 4.59 7.85
C ASN A 123 2.64 4.03 7.21
N TRP A 124 1.56 4.78 7.37
CA TRP A 124 0.23 4.39 6.95
C TRP A 124 -0.27 5.28 5.82
N ARG A 125 -1.23 4.78 5.05
CA ARG A 125 -1.88 5.51 3.95
C ARG A 125 -3.30 5.00 3.80
N VAL A 126 -4.21 5.86 3.35
CA VAL A 126 -5.51 5.43 2.82
C VAL A 126 -5.56 5.69 1.32
N ASP A 127 -5.90 4.68 0.54
CA ASP A 127 -6.20 4.83 -0.88
C ASP A 127 -7.71 4.71 -1.09
N TYR A 128 -8.27 5.52 -2.00
CA TYR A 128 -9.70 5.53 -2.31
C TYR A 128 -9.93 4.91 -3.69
N GLN A 129 -10.79 3.90 -3.78
CA GLN A 129 -10.95 3.10 -4.98
C GLN A 129 -12.40 3.05 -5.43
N ASN A 130 -12.62 3.54 -6.67
CA ASN A 130 -13.87 3.44 -7.38
C ASN A 130 -13.88 2.18 -8.25
N ARG A 131 -14.86 1.30 -8.06
CA ARG A 131 -14.93 0.01 -8.78
C ARG A 131 -16.35 -0.53 -8.87
N ASP A 132 -16.53 -1.48 -9.77
CA ASP A 132 -17.75 -2.27 -9.97
C ASP A 132 -17.40 -3.75 -10.22
N GLU A 133 -18.40 -4.57 -10.60
CA GLU A 133 -18.16 -5.97 -10.98
C GLU A 133 -17.30 -6.15 -12.25
N HIS A 134 -17.08 -5.08 -13.03
CA HIS A 134 -16.29 -5.10 -14.27
C HIS A 134 -14.84 -4.65 -14.04
N GLY A 135 -14.52 -4.07 -12.88
CA GLY A 135 -13.15 -3.78 -12.46
C GLY A 135 -12.98 -2.42 -11.78
N ILE A 136 -11.74 -1.96 -11.74
CA ILE A 136 -11.38 -0.68 -11.10
C ILE A 136 -11.50 0.44 -12.13
N HIS A 137 -12.26 1.48 -11.80
CA HIS A 137 -12.39 2.68 -12.63
C HIS A 137 -11.31 3.71 -12.28
N ALA A 138 -11.05 3.90 -10.99
CA ALA A 138 -10.02 4.80 -10.50
C ALA A 138 -9.50 4.38 -9.13
N THR A 139 -8.25 4.67 -8.84
CA THR A 139 -7.67 4.65 -7.50
C THR A 139 -7.01 5.98 -7.23
N ARG A 140 -7.49 6.69 -6.20
CA ARG A 140 -6.88 7.91 -5.68
C ARG A 140 -5.99 7.51 -4.51
N LYS A 141 -4.68 7.45 -4.76
CA LYS A 141 -3.71 7.11 -3.73
C LYS A 141 -3.53 8.30 -2.80
N GLY A 142 -3.78 8.10 -1.51
CA GLY A 142 -3.61 9.14 -0.50
C GLY A 142 -2.15 9.46 -0.23
N LYS A 143 -1.93 10.37 0.71
CA LYS A 143 -0.57 10.69 1.16
C LYS A 143 -0.07 9.59 2.09
N THR A 144 1.19 9.19 1.95
CA THR A 144 1.82 8.33 2.95
C THR A 144 2.20 9.14 4.19
N HIS A 145 1.67 8.75 5.35
CA HIS A 145 1.97 9.32 6.65
C HIS A 145 3.12 8.54 7.31
N ASN A 146 4.34 9.02 7.09
CA ASN A 146 5.58 8.37 7.53
C ASN A 146 5.81 8.40 9.05
N ASN A 147 5.04 9.17 9.80
CA ASN A 147 5.11 9.24 11.26
C ASN A 147 4.23 8.16 11.93
N CYS A 148 4.37 8.03 13.25
CA CYS A 148 3.55 7.16 14.07
C CYS A 148 2.41 7.95 14.73
N SER A 149 1.27 7.29 14.94
CA SER A 149 0.15 7.83 15.71
C SER A 149 -0.39 6.79 16.68
N LEU A 150 -0.80 7.26 17.86
CA LEU A 150 -1.33 6.44 18.95
C LEU A 150 -2.86 6.54 18.95
N GLY A 151 -3.54 5.39 19.00
CA GLY A 151 -4.99 5.34 19.22
C GLY A 151 -5.86 5.65 17.99
N HIS A 152 -5.41 6.53 17.10
CA HIS A 152 -6.21 7.05 16.00
C HIS A 152 -5.33 7.65 14.89
N VAL A 153 -5.79 7.52 13.64
CA VAL A 153 -5.27 8.22 12.45
C VAL A 153 -6.43 8.75 11.60
N HIS A 154 -6.19 9.84 10.87
CA HIS A 154 -7.18 10.45 9.98
C HIS A 154 -6.54 10.93 8.67
N ASP A 155 -7.14 10.51 7.55
CA ASP A 155 -6.85 10.99 6.21
C ASP A 155 -7.98 11.92 5.74
N ALA A 156 -7.62 13.12 5.31
CA ALA A 156 -8.57 14.14 4.86
C ALA A 156 -9.14 13.86 3.47
N GLY A 157 -8.64 12.83 2.78
CA GLY A 157 -9.08 12.34 1.49
C GLY A 157 -9.04 13.36 0.37
N PHE A 158 -9.96 13.17 -0.58
CA PHE A 158 -10.07 13.96 -1.80
C PHE A 158 -11.37 14.77 -1.81
N LYS A 159 -11.44 15.78 -2.67
CA LYS A 159 -12.59 16.69 -2.77
C LYS A 159 -12.93 16.99 -4.22
N ASN A 160 -14.21 17.25 -4.47
CA ASN A 160 -14.75 17.72 -5.74
C ASN A 160 -14.35 16.87 -6.94
N PHE A 161 -14.82 15.63 -6.99
CA PHE A 161 -14.56 14.72 -8.11
C PHE A 161 -15.75 13.83 -8.42
N ASP A 162 -15.76 13.30 -9.64
CA ASP A 162 -16.78 12.36 -10.06
C ASP A 162 -16.26 10.92 -10.00
N VAL A 163 -17.19 10.01 -9.75
CA VAL A 163 -16.97 8.56 -9.73
C VAL A 163 -17.97 7.87 -10.64
N LYS A 164 -17.70 6.61 -10.99
CA LYS A 164 -18.72 5.73 -11.55
C LYS A 164 -19.55 5.16 -10.39
N SER A 165 -20.78 4.77 -10.73
CA SER A 165 -21.68 4.09 -9.79
C SER A 165 -21.10 2.74 -9.36
N ASN A 166 -21.72 2.15 -8.35
CA ASN A 166 -21.38 0.90 -7.68
C ASN A 166 -20.58 1.07 -6.37
N ALA A 167 -19.25 1.09 -6.36
CA ALA A 167 -18.49 1.12 -5.10
C ALA A 167 -17.50 2.29 -5.03
N GLU A 168 -17.44 2.94 -3.87
CA GLU A 168 -16.29 3.75 -3.45
C GLU A 168 -15.78 3.25 -2.11
N CYS A 169 -14.48 2.95 -2.04
CA CYS A 169 -13.88 2.28 -0.89
C CYS A 169 -12.65 3.00 -0.36
N ALA A 170 -12.58 3.21 0.95
CA ALA A 170 -11.35 3.59 1.64
C ALA A 170 -10.55 2.34 2.03
N ARG A 171 -9.29 2.28 1.63
CA ARG A 171 -8.41 1.11 1.77
C ARG A 171 -7.22 1.47 2.64
N LEU A 172 -7.08 0.83 3.80
CA LEU A 172 -6.01 1.10 4.75
C LEU A 172 -4.75 0.29 4.41
N PHE A 173 -3.62 1.00 4.35
CA PHE A 173 -2.29 0.43 4.18
C PHE A 173 -1.41 0.79 5.37
N VAL A 174 -0.61 -0.17 5.83
CA VAL A 174 0.42 0.03 6.85
C VAL A 174 1.69 -0.64 6.39
N MET A 175 2.81 0.08 6.40
CA MET A 175 4.07 -0.37 5.80
C MET A 175 3.92 -0.75 4.31
N GLY A 176 3.04 -0.06 3.60
CA GLY A 176 2.69 -0.37 2.20
C GLY A 176 1.75 -1.56 2.02
N GLU A 177 1.50 -2.38 3.05
CA GLU A 177 0.65 -3.56 2.95
C GLU A 177 -0.81 -3.25 3.26
N PHE A 178 -1.73 -3.77 2.43
CA PHE A 178 -3.16 -3.69 2.67
C PHE A 178 -3.56 -4.37 3.99
N LYS A 179 -4.36 -3.70 4.81
CA LYS A 179 -4.87 -4.21 6.08
C LYS A 179 -6.37 -4.43 6.07
N GLY A 180 -7.12 -3.66 5.29
CA GLY A 180 -8.56 -3.79 5.18
C GLY A 180 -9.19 -2.57 4.50
N GLU A 181 -10.50 -2.61 4.31
CA GLU A 181 -11.24 -1.54 3.64
C GLU A 181 -12.66 -1.37 4.19
N GLN A 182 -13.24 -0.20 3.93
CA GLN A 182 -14.65 0.09 4.13
C GLN A 182 -15.19 0.66 2.82
N CYS A 183 -16.23 0.03 2.27
CA CYS A 183 -16.89 0.42 1.03
C CYS A 183 -18.31 0.93 1.21
N HIS A 184 -18.64 1.95 0.42
CA HIS A 184 -19.98 2.47 0.24
C HIS A 184 -20.50 2.19 -1.16
N ALA A 185 -21.80 1.95 -1.26
CA ALA A 185 -22.48 1.93 -2.54
C ALA A 185 -22.63 3.36 -3.07
N ILE A 186 -22.27 3.60 -4.33
CA ILE A 186 -22.51 4.84 -5.05
C ILE A 186 -23.61 4.61 -6.08
N HIS A 187 -24.64 5.44 -6.04
CA HIS A 187 -25.76 5.40 -6.96
C HIS A 187 -25.85 6.73 -7.75
N PRO A 188 -26.32 6.71 -9.01
CA PRO A 188 -26.47 7.91 -9.85
C PRO A 188 -27.35 9.01 -9.26
#